data_AF-A0A8D2KW15-F1
#
_entry.id   AF-A0A8D2KW15-F1
#
_cell.length_a   1.000
_cell.length_b   1.000
_cell.length_c   1.000
_cell.angle_alpha   90.00
_cell.angle_beta   90.00
_cell.angle_gamma   90.00
#
_symmetry.space_group_name_H-M   'P 1'
#
loop_
_entity.id
_entity.type
_entity.pdbx_description
1 polymer ?
#
loop_
_entity_poly.entity_id
_entity_poly.type
_entity_poly.pdbx_seq_one_letter_code
_entity_poly.pdbx_strand_id
1 'polypeptide(L)'
;AEDQPHLPYVMAFLYESMRFSSFVPVTIPHATTVDTTLMGYHIPKDTVVFVNQWSVNHDPVKWPAPEDFNPGRFLDENGLLNKDLTSSVMIFSVGKRRCIGEELSKVQLFLFIAILVHQCNFTANPKEDSKMDFTYGLSIKPKPFTLNVTLRDTMDLLDNTVQGLQAEKG
;
A
#
# COMPACT_ATOMS: atom_id res chain seq x y z
N ALA A 1 6.68 13.44 -10.61
CA ALA A 1 6.91 12.79 -9.30
C ALA A 1 8.14 13.37 -8.59
N GLU A 2 8.58 14.57 -8.96
CA GLU A 2 9.77 15.22 -8.40
C GLU A 2 9.55 15.66 -6.94
N ASP A 3 8.29 15.84 -6.52
CA ASP A 3 7.92 16.17 -5.14
C ASP A 3 8.00 14.98 -4.19
N GLN A 4 8.03 13.73 -4.70
CA GLN A 4 7.97 12.53 -3.87
C GLN A 4 9.06 12.48 -2.77
N PRO A 5 10.33 12.81 -3.04
CA PRO A 5 11.37 12.87 -2.01
C PRO A 5 11.12 13.93 -0.92
N HIS A 6 10.30 14.94 -1.21
CA HIS A 6 9.96 16.04 -0.32
C HIS A 6 8.66 15.82 0.46
N LEU A 7 7.95 14.72 0.20
CA LEU A 7 6.68 14.36 0.85
C LEU A 7 6.81 13.06 1.67
N PRO A 8 7.69 13.00 2.68
CA PRO A 8 7.96 11.78 3.44
C PRO A 8 6.72 11.23 4.14
N TYR A 9 5.86 12.10 4.67
CA TYR A 9 4.64 11.66 5.36
C TYR A 9 3.62 10.99 4.42
N VAL A 10 3.50 11.46 3.17
CA VAL A 10 2.61 10.83 2.17
C VAL A 10 3.09 9.42 1.86
N MET A 11 4.39 9.25 1.66
CA MET A 11 4.98 7.93 1.44
C MET A 11 4.88 7.04 2.68
N ALA A 12 5.07 7.58 3.88
CA ALA A 12 4.92 6.86 5.13
C ALA A 12 3.50 6.35 5.32
N PHE A 13 2.50 7.17 4.98
CA PHE A 13 1.10 6.78 4.93
C PHE A 13 0.83 5.66 3.92
N LEU A 14 1.44 5.71 2.72
CA LEU A 14 1.29 4.64 1.73
C LEU A 14 1.87 3.31 2.23
N TYR A 15 3.07 3.34 2.82
CA TYR A 15 3.70 2.13 3.38
C TYR A 15 2.91 1.56 4.55
N GLU A 16 2.40 2.41 5.45
CA GLU A 16 1.53 1.94 6.54
C GLU A 16 0.21 1.39 6.01
N SER A 17 -0.39 2.01 4.98
CA SER A 17 -1.59 1.48 4.32
C SER A 17 -1.33 0.10 3.71
N MET A 18 -0.19 -0.09 3.05
CA MET A 18 0.19 -1.39 2.49
C MET A 18 0.45 -2.44 3.57
N ARG A 19 1.16 -2.09 4.66
CA ARG A 19 1.45 -2.98 5.78
C ARG A 19 0.17 -3.36 6.52
N PHE A 20 -0.55 -2.38 7.04
CA PHE A 20 -1.73 -2.56 7.88
C PHE A 20 -2.85 -3.30 7.14
N SER A 21 -3.21 -2.84 5.93
CA SER A 21 -4.27 -3.52 5.17
C SER A 21 -3.83 -4.90 4.71
N SER A 22 -2.53 -5.06 4.37
CA SER A 22 -2.00 -6.25 3.71
C SER A 22 -2.97 -6.77 2.65
N PHE A 23 -3.48 -5.86 1.79
CA PHE A 23 -4.64 -6.14 0.94
C PHE A 23 -4.43 -7.29 -0.06
N VAL A 24 -3.20 -7.79 -0.21
CA VAL A 24 -2.89 -9.12 -0.77
C VAL A 24 -2.26 -9.96 0.35
N PRO A 25 -3.06 -10.59 1.23
CA PRO A 25 -2.56 -11.17 2.48
C PRO A 25 -1.77 -12.46 2.26
N VAL A 26 -2.11 -13.20 1.21
CA VAL A 26 -1.42 -14.40 0.75
C VAL A 26 -1.14 -14.23 -0.74
N THR A 27 0.06 -14.61 -1.20
CA THR A 27 0.40 -14.51 -2.62
C THR A 27 -0.43 -15.48 -3.46
N ILE A 28 -0.38 -15.31 -4.80
CA ILE A 28 -0.82 -16.38 -5.71
C ILE A 28 -0.06 -17.65 -5.34
N PRO A 29 -0.73 -18.81 -5.17
CA PRO A 29 -0.08 -20.04 -4.73
C PRO A 29 1.14 -20.39 -5.57
N HIS A 30 2.24 -20.75 -4.89
CA HIS A 30 3.46 -21.23 -5.51
C HIS A 30 3.44 -22.76 -5.58
N ALA A 31 4.37 -23.34 -6.35
CA ALA A 31 4.67 -24.77 -6.32
C ALA A 31 6.19 -24.98 -6.32
N THR A 32 6.67 -25.97 -5.56
CA THR A 32 8.08 -26.36 -5.57
C THR A 32 8.44 -27.02 -6.90
N THR A 33 9.59 -26.67 -7.49
CA THR A 33 10.03 -27.25 -8.77
C THR A 33 10.92 -28.49 -8.59
N VAL A 34 11.43 -28.69 -7.38
CA VAL A 34 12.29 -29.79 -6.94
C VAL A 34 12.03 -30.05 -5.45
N ASP A 35 12.44 -31.21 -4.96
CA ASP A 35 12.51 -31.47 -3.54
C ASP A 35 13.41 -30.42 -2.86
N THR A 36 12.95 -29.89 -1.73
CA THR A 36 13.66 -28.83 -1.02
C THR A 36 13.51 -28.97 0.49
N THR A 37 14.14 -28.08 1.25
CA THR A 37 14.02 -28.01 2.70
C THR A 37 13.84 -26.56 3.13
N LEU A 38 12.91 -26.31 4.05
CA LEU A 38 12.68 -24.99 4.64
C LEU A 38 12.60 -25.13 6.16
N MET A 39 13.43 -24.40 6.89
CA MET A 39 13.50 -24.45 8.37
C MET A 39 13.62 -25.88 8.93
N GLY A 40 14.36 -26.75 8.23
CA GLY A 40 14.54 -28.16 8.60
C GLY A 40 13.45 -29.12 8.14
N TYR A 41 12.35 -28.62 7.56
CA TYR A 41 11.28 -29.46 7.01
C TYR A 41 11.53 -29.81 5.55
N HIS A 42 11.52 -31.10 5.22
CA HIS A 42 11.57 -31.58 3.84
C HIS A 42 10.23 -31.27 3.13
N ILE A 43 10.30 -30.64 1.95
CA ILE A 43 9.16 -30.28 1.12
C ILE A 43 9.36 -30.96 -0.25
N PRO A 44 8.54 -31.95 -0.61
CA PRO A 44 8.64 -32.63 -1.89
C PRO A 44 8.41 -31.69 -3.08
N LYS A 45 8.93 -32.07 -4.25
CA LYS A 45 8.63 -31.46 -5.53
C LYS A 45 7.11 -31.41 -5.81
N ASP A 46 6.68 -30.40 -6.55
CA ASP A 46 5.30 -30.16 -6.99
C ASP A 46 4.30 -29.90 -5.83
N THR A 47 4.82 -29.63 -4.62
CA THR A 47 4.01 -29.25 -3.46
C THR A 47 3.52 -27.81 -3.61
N VAL A 48 2.20 -27.59 -3.42
CA VAL A 48 1.60 -26.26 -3.37
C VAL A 48 2.02 -25.53 -2.09
N VAL A 49 2.48 -24.28 -2.23
CA VAL A 49 2.99 -23.44 -1.14
C VAL A 49 2.28 -22.11 -1.12
N PHE A 50 1.80 -21.71 0.06
CA PHE A 50 1.23 -20.39 0.31
C PHE A 50 2.25 -19.51 1.04
N VAL A 51 2.44 -18.28 0.57
CA VAL A 51 3.29 -17.28 1.24
C VAL A 51 2.39 -16.29 1.97
N ASN A 52 2.41 -16.32 3.30
CA ASN A 52 1.58 -15.46 4.14
C ASN A 52 2.26 -14.09 4.37
N GLN A 53 1.91 -13.12 3.53
CA GLN A 53 2.42 -11.74 3.60
C GLN A 53 1.85 -10.99 4.82
N TRP A 54 0.59 -11.24 5.19
CA TRP A 54 -0.04 -10.63 6.36
C TRP A 54 0.73 -10.93 7.63
N SER A 55 1.17 -12.18 7.83
CA SER A 55 1.98 -12.58 8.98
C SER A 55 3.33 -11.84 9.04
N VAL A 56 3.96 -11.53 7.90
CA VAL A 56 5.20 -10.73 7.87
C VAL A 56 4.92 -9.28 8.27
N ASN A 57 3.78 -8.74 7.85
CA ASN A 57 3.40 -7.34 8.09
C ASN A 57 2.77 -7.08 9.47
N HIS A 58 2.41 -8.15 10.20
CA HIS A 58 1.77 -8.11 11.52
C HIS A 58 2.53 -8.89 12.59
N ASP A 59 3.73 -9.40 12.30
CA ASP A 59 4.59 -10.02 13.31
C ASP A 59 4.94 -8.99 14.41
N PRO A 60 4.49 -9.16 15.66
CA PRO A 60 4.71 -8.21 16.73
C PRO A 60 6.19 -8.08 17.14
N VAL A 61 7.04 -9.05 16.79
CA VAL A 61 8.49 -8.96 17.01
C VAL A 61 9.10 -7.88 16.10
N LYS A 62 8.56 -7.73 14.89
CA LYS A 62 9.03 -6.76 13.89
C LYS A 62 8.25 -5.45 13.91
N TRP A 63 6.93 -5.53 14.15
CA TRP A 63 6.00 -4.41 14.07
C TRP A 63 5.33 -4.19 15.44
N PRO A 64 5.85 -3.28 16.28
CA PRO A 64 5.22 -2.95 17.56
C PRO A 64 3.80 -2.43 17.38
N ALA A 65 2.83 -2.89 18.19
CA ALA A 65 1.41 -2.56 18.00
C ALA A 65 0.96 -2.77 16.52
N PRO A 66 0.99 -4.02 16.02
CA PRO A 66 0.79 -4.30 14.59
C PRO A 66 -0.62 -3.95 14.09
N GLU A 67 -1.60 -3.93 14.99
CA GLU A 67 -3.01 -3.58 14.72
C GLU A 67 -3.28 -2.07 14.79
N ASP A 68 -2.29 -1.24 15.14
CA ASP A 68 -2.43 0.21 15.12
C ASP A 68 -1.97 0.77 13.78
N PHE A 69 -2.83 1.57 13.15
CA PHE A 69 -2.50 2.33 11.95
C PHE A 69 -1.70 3.59 12.33
N ASN A 70 -0.38 3.55 12.11
CA ASN A 70 0.51 4.66 12.45
C ASN A 70 1.53 4.93 11.32
N PRO A 71 1.28 5.94 10.45
CA PRO A 71 2.24 6.35 9.42
C PRO A 71 3.60 6.78 9.99
N GLY A 72 3.63 7.36 11.20
CA GLY A 72 4.86 7.78 11.86
C GLY A 72 5.87 6.65 12.08
N ARG A 73 5.42 5.39 12.03
CA ARG A 73 6.27 4.19 12.08
C ARG A 73 7.38 4.16 11.02
N PHE A 74 7.15 4.78 9.86
CA PHE A 74 8.12 4.80 8.76
C PHE A 74 8.98 6.07 8.71
N LEU A 75 8.88 6.94 9.72
CA LEU A 75 9.66 8.16 9.80
C LEU A 75 10.82 8.00 10.79
N ASP A 76 11.96 8.57 10.45
CA ASP A 76 13.09 8.72 11.37
C ASP A 76 12.93 9.98 12.25
N GLU A 77 13.90 10.21 13.14
CA GLU A 77 13.91 11.36 14.06
C GLU A 77 13.90 12.73 13.35
N ASN A 78 14.33 12.78 12.08
CA ASN A 78 14.33 13.98 11.26
C ASN A 78 13.06 14.13 10.42
N GLY A 79 12.11 13.20 10.55
CA GLY A 79 10.88 13.17 9.75
C GLY A 79 11.09 12.68 8.31
N LEU A 80 12.23 12.06 8.00
CA LEU A 80 12.51 11.45 6.71
C LEU A 80 12.08 9.97 6.70
N LEU A 81 11.89 9.40 5.52
CA LEU A 81 11.54 7.98 5.40
C LEU A 81 12.70 7.07 5.82
N ASN A 82 12.42 6.17 6.75
CA ASN A 82 13.31 5.07 7.08
C ASN A 82 13.24 3.98 6.00
N LYS A 83 14.25 3.95 5.12
CA LYS A 83 14.30 3.01 3.99
C LYS A 83 14.33 1.53 4.43
N ASP A 84 14.96 1.22 5.55
CA ASP A 84 15.06 -0.16 6.06
C ASP A 84 13.69 -0.69 6.52
N LEU A 85 12.88 0.17 7.15
CA LEU A 85 11.50 -0.18 7.52
C LEU A 85 10.58 -0.25 6.30
N THR A 86 10.72 0.67 5.33
CA THR A 86 9.88 0.61 4.12
C THR A 86 10.14 -0.63 3.27
N SER A 87 11.40 -1.07 3.15
CA SER A 87 11.76 -2.31 2.41
C SER A 87 11.37 -3.60 3.14
N SER A 88 10.95 -3.47 4.40
CA SER A 88 10.52 -4.57 5.26
C SER A 88 9.05 -4.95 5.12
N VAL A 89 8.24 -4.12 4.44
CA VAL A 89 6.83 -4.40 4.13
C VAL A 89 6.74 -5.38 2.97
N MET A 90 6.01 -6.47 3.14
CA MET A 90 5.82 -7.48 2.12
C MET A 90 4.40 -7.40 1.55
N ILE A 91 4.26 -6.82 0.35
CA ILE A 91 2.95 -6.76 -0.34
C ILE A 91 3.05 -7.12 -1.84
N PHE A 92 4.24 -6.94 -2.42
CA PHE A 92 4.56 -7.24 -3.81
C PHE A 92 5.28 -8.59 -3.99
N SER A 93 5.28 -9.45 -2.96
CA SER A 93 6.06 -10.68 -2.90
C SER A 93 7.57 -10.44 -3.11
N VAL A 94 8.36 -11.52 -3.23
CA VAL A 94 9.81 -11.50 -3.46
C VAL A 94 10.23 -12.62 -4.41
N GLY A 95 11.47 -12.56 -4.89
CA GLY A 95 12.06 -13.60 -5.75
C GLY A 95 11.48 -13.62 -7.17
N LYS A 96 11.54 -14.80 -7.83
CA LYS A 96 11.23 -14.97 -9.26
C LYS A 96 9.80 -14.59 -9.66
N ARG A 97 8.87 -14.54 -8.70
CA ARG A 97 7.44 -14.27 -8.92
C ARG A 97 6.98 -12.98 -8.23
N ARG A 98 7.93 -12.10 -7.85
CA ARG A 98 7.58 -10.76 -7.34
C ARG A 98 6.78 -9.97 -8.39
N CYS A 99 5.96 -9.04 -7.92
CA CYS A 99 5.18 -8.19 -8.80
C CYS A 99 6.09 -7.38 -9.73
N ILE A 100 5.83 -7.47 -11.03
CA ILE A 100 6.55 -6.67 -12.05
C ILE A 100 6.09 -5.21 -12.09
N GLY A 101 4.92 -4.92 -11.51
CA GLY A 101 4.30 -3.59 -11.51
C GLY A 101 4.56 -2.77 -10.25
N GLU A 102 5.42 -3.22 -9.34
CA GLU A 102 5.64 -2.55 -8.04
C GLU A 102 5.98 -1.06 -8.16
N GLU A 103 6.96 -0.71 -9.00
CA GLU A 103 7.39 0.69 -9.16
C GLU A 103 6.27 1.53 -9.79
N LEU A 104 5.57 0.99 -10.80
CA LEU A 104 4.44 1.66 -11.42
C LEU A 104 3.30 1.91 -10.41
N SER A 105 2.95 0.88 -9.63
CA SER A 105 1.90 0.98 -8.62
C SER A 105 2.23 2.01 -7.54
N LYS A 106 3.48 2.08 -7.07
CA LYS A 106 3.90 3.08 -6.08
C LYS A 106 3.76 4.50 -6.61
N VAL A 107 4.23 4.76 -7.84
CA VAL A 107 4.11 6.08 -8.47
C VAL A 107 2.63 6.47 -8.66
N GLN A 108 1.80 5.54 -9.13
CA GLN A 108 0.37 5.79 -9.31
C GLN A 108 -0.34 6.11 -7.98
N LEU A 109 -0.12 5.29 -6.96
CA LEU A 109 -0.71 5.51 -5.63
C LEU A 109 -0.26 6.83 -5.03
N PHE A 110 1.02 7.17 -5.15
CA PHE A 110 1.55 8.46 -4.72
C PHE A 110 0.84 9.63 -5.40
N LEU A 111 0.75 9.62 -6.73
CA LEU A 111 0.10 10.70 -7.47
C LEU A 111 -1.38 10.82 -7.12
N PHE A 112 -2.13 9.72 -7.10
CA PHE A 112 -3.54 9.73 -6.76
C PHE A 112 -3.78 10.28 -5.36
N ILE A 113 -3.07 9.77 -4.35
CA ILE A 113 -3.24 10.23 -2.97
C ILE A 113 -2.80 11.68 -2.84
N ALA A 114 -1.63 12.07 -3.37
CA ALA A 114 -1.14 13.44 -3.28
C ALA A 114 -2.13 14.44 -3.88
N ILE A 115 -2.68 14.17 -5.06
CA ILE A 115 -3.68 15.03 -5.69
C ILE A 115 -4.98 15.06 -4.87
N LEU A 116 -5.51 13.89 -4.49
CA LEU A 116 -6.78 13.79 -3.79
C LEU A 116 -6.74 14.49 -2.43
N VAL A 117 -5.68 14.31 -1.63
CA VAL A 117 -5.59 14.95 -0.30
C VAL A 117 -5.17 16.42 -0.38
N HIS A 118 -4.49 16.82 -1.45
CA HIS A 118 -4.21 18.22 -1.71
C HIS A 118 -5.48 19.00 -2.06
N GLN A 119 -6.38 18.39 -2.84
CA GLN A 119 -7.55 19.08 -3.43
C GLN A 119 -8.85 18.85 -2.69
N CYS A 120 -8.99 17.74 -1.98
CA CYS A 120 -10.26 17.32 -1.39
C CYS A 120 -10.16 17.09 0.12
N ASN A 121 -11.27 17.33 0.81
CA ASN A 121 -11.51 16.85 2.15
C ASN A 121 -12.38 15.59 2.08
N PHE A 122 -11.98 14.55 2.80
CA PHE A 122 -12.71 13.29 2.91
C PHE A 122 -13.31 13.18 4.31
N THR A 123 -14.61 12.95 4.38
CA THR A 123 -15.33 12.72 5.65
C THR A 123 -16.12 11.43 5.57
N ALA A 124 -15.99 10.59 6.58
CA ALA A 124 -16.77 9.35 6.68
C ALA A 124 -18.27 9.70 6.83
N ASN A 125 -19.14 8.86 6.29
CA ASN A 125 -20.58 9.01 6.48
C ASN A 125 -20.93 8.70 7.94
N PRO A 126 -21.43 9.67 8.74
CA PRO A 126 -21.74 9.44 10.14
C PRO A 126 -22.94 8.51 10.36
N LYS A 127 -23.68 8.16 9.29
CA LYS A 127 -24.81 7.23 9.32
C LYS A 127 -24.40 5.77 9.11
N GLU A 128 -23.17 5.53 8.67
CA GLU A 128 -22.60 4.18 8.53
C GLU A 128 -21.83 3.82 9.81
N ASP A 129 -21.71 2.52 10.09
CA ASP A 129 -20.86 2.05 11.19
C ASP A 129 -19.41 2.42 10.90
N SER A 130 -18.71 2.86 11.94
CA SER A 130 -17.25 3.06 11.95
C SER A 130 -16.47 1.80 11.55
N LYS A 131 -17.04 0.61 11.74
CA LYS A 131 -16.42 -0.66 11.38
C LYS A 131 -16.68 -0.99 9.92
N MET A 132 -15.60 -1.06 9.14
CA MET A 132 -15.65 -1.54 7.77
C MET A 132 -15.63 -3.08 7.73
N ASP A 133 -16.53 -3.64 6.94
CA ASP A 133 -16.53 -5.05 6.57
C ASP A 133 -15.72 -5.27 5.29
N PHE A 134 -15.20 -6.49 5.11
CA PHE A 134 -14.37 -6.85 3.96
C PHE A 134 -14.88 -8.10 3.24
N THR A 135 -14.61 -8.16 1.93
CA THR A 135 -14.67 -9.36 1.12
C THR A 135 -13.26 -9.92 0.95
N TYR A 136 -13.06 -11.17 1.37
CA TYR A 136 -11.77 -11.84 1.30
C TYR A 136 -11.68 -12.72 0.05
N GLY A 137 -10.60 -12.54 -0.71
CA GLY A 137 -10.21 -13.38 -1.84
C GLY A 137 -8.70 -13.29 -2.01
N LEU A 138 -8.20 -13.32 -3.26
CA LEU A 138 -6.78 -12.99 -3.52
C LEU A 138 -6.42 -11.59 -3.00
N SER A 139 -7.37 -10.65 -3.11
CA SER A 139 -7.28 -9.35 -2.45
C SER A 139 -8.37 -9.21 -1.39
N ILE A 140 -8.06 -8.42 -0.35
CA ILE A 140 -9.03 -7.93 0.64
C ILE A 140 -9.62 -6.65 0.08
N LYS A 141 -10.93 -6.64 -0.11
CA LYS A 141 -11.66 -5.47 -0.62
C LYS A 141 -12.65 -5.01 0.43
N PRO A 142 -12.72 -3.70 0.75
CA PRO A 142 -13.82 -3.21 1.58
C PRO A 142 -15.16 -3.51 0.87
N LYS A 143 -16.18 -3.89 1.66
CA LYS A 143 -17.57 -3.87 1.18
C LYS A 143 -17.97 -2.43 0.82
N PRO A 144 -19.07 -2.22 0.08
CA PRO A 144 -19.52 -0.87 -0.26
C PRO A 144 -19.62 0.03 0.98
N PHE A 145 -19.00 1.20 0.90
CA PHE A 145 -19.01 2.25 1.93
C PHE A 145 -19.16 3.60 1.24
N THR A 146 -19.66 4.61 1.95
CA THR A 146 -19.81 5.95 1.39
C THR A 146 -18.94 6.99 2.10
N LEU A 147 -18.45 7.93 1.31
CA LEU A 147 -17.66 9.07 1.77
C LEU A 147 -18.32 10.35 1.28
N ASN A 148 -18.31 11.38 2.11
CA ASN A 148 -18.58 12.73 1.67
C ASN A 148 -17.26 13.41 1.30
N VAL A 149 -17.19 13.90 0.06
CA VAL A 149 -16.00 14.53 -0.52
C VAL A 149 -16.34 15.96 -0.87
N THR A 150 -15.58 16.91 -0.33
CA THR A 150 -15.70 18.33 -0.68
C THR A 150 -14.37 18.83 -1.21
N LEU A 151 -14.40 19.77 -2.16
CA LEU A 151 -13.19 20.45 -2.60
C LEU A 151 -12.68 21.37 -1.48
N ARG A 152 -11.36 21.46 -1.34
CA ARG A 152 -10.68 22.38 -0.43
C ARG A 152 -10.73 23.81 -0.98
N ASP A 153 -10.47 23.94 -2.28
CA ASP A 153 -10.47 25.19 -3.04
C ASP A 153 -11.05 24.95 -4.46
N THR A 154 -11.11 25.99 -5.31
CA THR A 154 -11.56 25.84 -6.70
C THR A 154 -10.60 24.96 -7.51
N MET A 155 -11.12 24.25 -8.52
CA MET A 155 -10.31 23.38 -9.40
C MET A 155 -9.50 24.15 -10.45
N ASP A 156 -9.64 25.49 -10.49
CA ASP A 156 -9.09 26.34 -11.54
C ASP A 156 -7.59 26.13 -11.76
N LEU A 157 -6.81 25.90 -10.69
CA LEU A 157 -5.37 25.63 -10.79
C LEU A 157 -5.06 24.32 -11.53
N LEU A 158 -5.82 23.26 -11.26
CA LEU A 158 -5.65 21.98 -11.94
C LEU A 158 -6.12 22.06 -13.39
N ASP A 159 -7.26 22.72 -13.62
CA ASP A 159 -7.81 22.88 -14.96
C ASP A 159 -6.83 23.67 -15.85
N ASN A 160 -6.27 24.76 -15.34
CA ASN A 160 -5.23 25.53 -16.02
C ASN A 160 -3.95 24.71 -16.27
N THR A 161 -3.54 23.89 -15.31
CA THR A 161 -2.34 23.04 -15.46
C THR A 161 -2.55 21.95 -16.53
N VAL A 162 -3.73 21.31 -16.54
CA VAL A 162 -4.08 20.29 -17.54
C VAL A 162 -4.16 20.90 -18.93
N GLN A 163 -4.76 22.08 -19.07
CA GLN A 163 -4.82 22.81 -20.34
C GLN A 163 -3.41 23.18 -20.84
N GLY A 164 -2.53 23.65 -19.96
CA GLY A 164 -1.12 23.94 -20.31
C GLY A 164 -0.37 22.71 -20.82
N LEU A 165 -0.49 21.58 -20.12
CA LEU A 165 0.16 20.32 -20.52
C LEU A 165 -0.40 19.71 -21.82
N GLN A 166 -1.67 19.98 -22.14
CA GLN A 166 -2.28 19.59 -23.40
C GLN A 166 -1.80 20.48 -24.55
N ALA A 167 -1.59 21.77 -24.29
CA ALA A 167 -1.08 22.73 -25.28
C ALA A 167 0.40 22.49 -25.63
N GLU A 168 1.23 22.02 -24.70
CA GLU A 168 2.65 21.69 -24.95
C GLU A 168 2.85 20.37 -25.72
N LYS A 169 1.80 19.54 -25.83
CA LYS A 169 1.84 18.24 -26.52
C LYS A 169 1.25 18.27 -27.94
N GLY A 170 0.73 19.42 -28.39
CA GLY A 170 0.23 19.65 -29.75
C GLY A 170 1.26 20.39 -30.61
#